data_AF-A0A8T1T1J9-F1
#
_entry.id   AF-A0A8T1T1J9-F1
#
_cell.length_a   1.000
_cell.length_b   1.000
_cell.length_c   1.000
_cell.angle_alpha   90.00
_cell.angle_beta   90.00
_cell.angle_gamma   90.00
#
_symmetry.space_group_name_H-M   'P 1'
#
loop_
_entity.id
_entity.type
_entity.pdbx_description
1 polymer ?
#
loop_
_entity_poly.entity_id
_entity_poly.type
_entity_poly.pdbx_seq_one_letter_code
_entity_poly.pdbx_strand_id
1 'polypeptide(L)'
;MSFKARANLHNIRVSGEAASADEAAARVFPDTLAKIIEEGGYCAHQVFNVDEIGLFWKRMPSRTYIAKAEKSMPGFKAAKDKITLLLSSNAEGDFKLKPLLVSWLENPRVFKGYSKAFPPVIWKSNPQAWVNKNIFEDWFNHYLCQVSGAIASTTIFHLKHC
;
A
#
# COMPACT_ATOMS: atom_id res chain seq x y z
N MET A 1 32.69 -30.22 -1.43
CA MET A 1 31.88 -29.66 -2.55
C MET A 1 30.54 -29.14 -2.04
N SER A 2 30.11 -27.94 -2.45
CA SER A 2 28.85 -27.32 -1.98
C SER A 2 27.63 -27.87 -2.73
N PHE A 3 26.46 -27.87 -2.07
CA PHE A 3 25.18 -28.33 -2.65
C PHE A 3 24.86 -27.68 -4.00
N LYS A 4 25.14 -26.37 -4.13
CA LYS A 4 24.87 -25.58 -5.35
C LYS A 4 25.67 -26.09 -6.56
N ALA A 5 26.93 -26.47 -6.35
CA ALA A 5 27.78 -27.02 -7.39
C ALA A 5 27.33 -28.42 -7.82
N ARG A 6 26.94 -29.27 -6.86
CA ARG A 6 26.42 -30.62 -7.15
C ARG A 6 25.10 -30.59 -7.91
N ALA A 7 24.21 -29.64 -7.58
CA ALA A 7 22.90 -29.52 -8.18
C ALA A 7 22.85 -28.63 -9.44
N ASN A 8 24.00 -28.12 -9.91
CA ASN A 8 24.09 -27.22 -11.07
C ASN A 8 23.10 -26.03 -11.00
N LEU A 9 23.01 -25.39 -9.83
CA LEU A 9 22.11 -24.27 -9.62
C LEU A 9 22.81 -22.92 -9.84
N HIS A 10 22.13 -21.98 -10.47
CA HIS A 10 22.59 -20.59 -10.60
C HIS A 10 21.52 -19.60 -10.13
N ASN A 11 21.97 -18.44 -9.70
CA ASN A 11 21.13 -17.45 -9.04
C ASN A 11 20.68 -16.38 -10.06
N ILE A 12 19.37 -16.17 -10.19
CA ILE A 12 18.79 -15.17 -11.08
C ILE A 12 18.01 -14.13 -10.28
N ARG A 13 18.12 -12.85 -10.69
CA ARG A 13 17.32 -11.74 -10.16
C ARG A 13 15.99 -11.65 -10.91
N VAL A 14 14.89 -11.66 -10.18
CA VAL A 14 13.53 -11.42 -10.68
C VAL A 14 13.22 -9.93 -10.49
N SER A 15 13.15 -9.16 -11.59
CA SER A 15 12.78 -7.74 -11.56
C SER A 15 11.29 -7.56 -11.87
N GLY A 16 10.60 -6.74 -11.06
CA GLY A 16 9.29 -6.19 -11.43
C GLY A 16 9.47 -4.93 -12.28
N GLU A 17 8.39 -4.50 -12.95
CA GLU A 17 8.32 -3.25 -13.71
C GLU A 17 8.72 -2.04 -12.85
N ALA A 18 9.55 -1.18 -13.41
CA ALA A 18 9.86 0.12 -12.84
C ALA A 18 8.87 1.14 -13.42
N ALA A 19 8.00 1.69 -12.57
CA ALA A 19 7.25 2.88 -12.94
C ALA A 19 8.21 4.07 -12.97
N SER A 20 8.28 4.79 -14.09
CA SER A 20 9.05 6.02 -14.20
C SER A 20 8.29 7.13 -13.49
N ALA A 21 8.84 7.67 -12.41
CA ALA A 21 8.27 8.84 -11.72
C ALA A 21 8.69 10.14 -12.43
N ASP A 22 7.82 11.14 -12.44
CA ASP A 22 8.14 12.49 -12.93
C ASP A 22 8.93 13.26 -11.85
N GLU A 23 10.25 13.28 -11.99
CA GLU A 23 11.14 13.98 -11.07
C GLU A 23 10.94 15.50 -11.08
N ALA A 24 10.55 16.09 -12.21
CA ALA A 24 10.38 17.53 -12.32
C ALA A 24 9.14 17.97 -11.52
N ALA A 25 8.02 17.27 -11.69
CA ALA A 25 6.81 17.50 -10.89
C ALA A 25 7.08 17.27 -9.40
N ALA A 26 7.83 16.23 -9.04
CA ALA A 26 8.17 15.93 -7.65
C ALA A 26 9.01 17.03 -6.99
N ARG A 27 9.87 17.73 -7.74
CA ARG A 27 10.68 18.85 -7.21
C ARG A 27 9.87 20.11 -6.92
N VAL A 28 8.81 20.37 -7.69
CA VAL A 28 7.97 21.57 -7.55
C VAL A 28 6.83 21.37 -6.54
N PHE A 29 6.46 20.12 -6.27
CA PHE A 29 5.35 19.79 -5.38
C PHE A 29 5.47 20.33 -3.95
N PRO A 30 6.64 20.28 -3.26
CA PRO A 30 6.76 20.81 -1.90
C PRO A 30 6.39 22.30 -1.77
N ASP A 31 6.85 23.13 -2.71
CA ASP A 31 6.53 24.56 -2.71
C ASP A 31 5.03 24.79 -2.99
N THR A 32 4.47 24.00 -3.91
CA THR A 32 3.03 24.03 -4.21
C THR A 32 2.21 23.65 -2.98
N LEU A 33 2.61 22.59 -2.27
CA LEU A 33 1.95 22.12 -1.07
C LEU A 33 2.02 23.16 0.06
N ALA A 34 3.20 23.76 0.27
CA ALA A 34 3.39 24.80 1.28
C ALA A 34 2.46 26.00 1.02
N LYS A 35 2.34 26.42 -0.24
CA LYS A 35 1.44 27.50 -0.65
C LYS A 35 -0.04 27.18 -0.35
N ILE A 36 -0.50 25.97 -0.66
CA ILE A 36 -1.89 25.58 -0.35
C ILE A 36 -2.13 25.53 1.17
N ILE A 37 -1.15 25.06 1.94
CA ILE A 37 -1.22 25.04 3.40
C ILE A 37 -1.36 26.46 3.97
N GLU A 38 -0.53 27.38 3.49
CA GLU A 38 -0.53 28.78 3.91
C GLU A 38 -1.82 29.51 3.50
N GLU A 39 -2.21 29.43 2.22
CA GLU A 39 -3.42 30.08 1.69
C GLU A 39 -4.71 29.53 2.33
N GLY A 40 -4.73 28.23 2.63
CA GLY A 40 -5.86 27.58 3.31
C GLY A 40 -5.87 27.77 4.83
N GLY A 41 -4.80 28.34 5.41
CA GLY A 41 -4.67 28.50 6.86
C GLY A 41 -4.66 27.19 7.64
N TYR A 42 -4.18 26.09 7.02
CA TYR A 42 -4.18 24.76 7.63
C TYR A 42 -3.06 24.64 8.66
N CYS A 43 -3.38 24.15 9.85
CA CYS A 43 -2.36 23.77 10.83
C CYS A 43 -1.90 22.32 10.62
N ALA A 44 -0.75 21.95 11.20
CA ALA A 44 -0.20 20.60 11.07
C ALA A 44 -1.14 19.47 11.55
N HIS A 45 -2.09 19.78 12.44
CA HIS A 45 -3.11 18.83 12.90
C HIS A 45 -4.17 18.54 11.82
N GLN A 46 -4.36 19.43 10.85
CA GLN A 46 -5.35 19.33 9.78
C GLN A 46 -4.78 18.79 8.46
N VAL A 47 -3.45 18.71 8.36
CA VAL A 47 -2.76 18.16 7.19
C VAL A 47 -2.55 16.66 7.40
N PHE A 48 -3.12 15.83 6.53
CA PHE A 48 -3.02 14.38 6.63
C PHE A 48 -2.26 13.79 5.44
N ASN A 49 -1.36 12.85 5.72
CA ASN A 49 -0.84 11.96 4.70
C ASN A 49 -1.68 10.67 4.68
N VAL A 50 -1.90 10.11 3.49
CA VAL A 50 -2.59 8.83 3.31
C VAL A 50 -1.80 8.02 2.30
N ASP A 51 -1.38 6.81 2.66
CA ASP A 51 -0.55 5.98 1.77
C ASP A 51 -0.99 4.52 1.75
N GLU A 52 -0.84 3.88 0.59
CA GLU A 52 -1.17 2.47 0.36
C GLU A 52 0.10 1.60 0.47
N ILE A 53 0.04 0.57 1.31
CA ILE A 53 1.09 -0.45 1.40
C ILE A 53 0.54 -1.85 1.09
N GLY A 54 1.20 -2.55 0.17
CA GLY A 54 0.93 -3.96 -0.11
C GLY A 54 1.76 -4.88 0.78
N LEU A 55 1.12 -5.64 1.65
CA LEU A 55 1.74 -6.70 2.44
C LEU A 55 1.62 -8.04 1.72
N PHE A 56 2.77 -8.64 1.38
CA PHE A 56 2.83 -9.93 0.69
C PHE A 56 3.37 -11.02 1.63
N TRP A 57 2.56 -12.04 1.92
CA TRP A 57 3.01 -13.16 2.78
C TRP A 57 3.47 -14.40 2.01
N LYS A 58 3.19 -14.49 0.69
CA LYS A 58 3.70 -15.57 -0.19
C LYS A 58 4.69 -15.09 -1.25
N ARG A 59 5.19 -13.85 -1.13
CA ARG A 59 6.13 -13.32 -2.11
C ARG A 59 7.48 -14.02 -1.96
N MET A 60 7.88 -14.70 -3.04
CA MET A 60 9.19 -15.33 -3.13
C MET A 60 10.31 -14.29 -3.11
N PRO A 61 11.53 -14.63 -2.63
CA PRO A 61 12.68 -13.76 -2.68
C PRO A 61 12.96 -13.28 -4.11
N SER A 62 13.49 -12.06 -4.25
CA SER A 62 13.89 -11.46 -5.54
C SER A 62 15.01 -12.23 -6.25
N ARG A 63 15.62 -13.21 -5.58
CA ARG A 63 16.62 -14.11 -6.13
C ARG A 63 16.23 -15.55 -5.85
N THR A 64 16.08 -16.36 -6.89
CA THR A 64 15.86 -17.80 -6.77
C THR A 64 16.98 -18.57 -7.46
N TYR A 65 17.18 -19.83 -7.07
CA TYR A 65 18.15 -20.72 -7.69
C TYR A 65 17.44 -21.61 -8.69
N ILE A 66 17.89 -21.60 -9.94
CA ILE A 66 17.34 -22.47 -11.00
C ILE A 66 18.45 -23.32 -11.61
N ALA A 67 18.08 -24.46 -12.19
CA ALA A 67 19.03 -25.34 -12.85
C ALA A 67 19.72 -24.60 -14.01
N LYS A 68 21.03 -24.78 -14.19
CA LYS A 68 21.81 -24.17 -15.28
C LYS A 68 21.28 -24.48 -16.69
N ALA A 69 20.52 -25.56 -16.84
CA ALA A 69 19.85 -25.91 -18.10
C ALA A 69 18.69 -24.93 -18.43
N GLU A 70 18.13 -24.25 -17.44
CA GLU A 70 17.05 -23.28 -17.60
C GLU A 70 17.62 -21.86 -17.68
N LYS A 71 17.37 -21.13 -18.77
CA LYS A 71 17.86 -19.75 -18.94
C LYS A 71 17.03 -18.71 -18.18
N SER A 72 15.79 -19.07 -17.84
CA SER A 72 14.82 -18.27 -17.10
C SER A 72 13.78 -19.21 -16.49
N MET A 73 12.83 -18.68 -15.72
CA MET A 73 11.62 -19.41 -15.32
C MET A 73 10.41 -18.91 -16.13
N PRO A 74 10.21 -19.36 -17.38
CA PRO A 74 9.04 -18.98 -18.16
C PRO A 74 7.77 -19.51 -17.47
N GLY A 75 6.78 -18.63 -17.31
CA GLY A 75 5.48 -19.00 -16.72
C GLY A 75 5.40 -18.94 -15.18
N PHE A 76 6.50 -18.65 -14.46
CA PHE A 76 6.45 -18.50 -13.01
C PHE A 76 5.86 -17.15 -12.60
N LYS A 77 4.58 -17.14 -12.22
CA LYS A 77 3.97 -16.02 -11.51
C LYS A 77 4.17 -16.21 -10.02
N ALA A 78 4.96 -15.34 -9.40
CA ALA A 78 5.02 -15.28 -7.94
C ALA A 78 3.58 -15.12 -7.39
N ALA A 79 3.23 -15.89 -6.36
CA ALA A 79 1.95 -15.72 -5.68
C ALA A 79 1.85 -14.27 -5.19
N LYS A 80 0.99 -13.47 -5.82
CA LYS A 80 0.73 -12.07 -5.46
C LYS A 80 -0.33 -11.96 -4.37
N ASP A 81 -0.51 -13.03 -3.58
CA ASP A 81 -1.37 -13.02 -2.41
C ASP A 81 -0.90 -11.89 -1.50
N LYS A 82 -1.69 -10.82 -1.48
CA LYS A 82 -1.41 -9.62 -0.72
C LYS A 82 -2.66 -9.11 -0.04
N ILE A 83 -2.42 -8.37 1.03
CA ILE A 83 -3.38 -7.52 1.70
C ILE A 83 -2.85 -6.13 1.47
N THR A 84 -3.74 -5.23 1.08
CA THR A 84 -3.43 -3.82 1.03
C THR A 84 -3.85 -3.20 2.36
N LEU A 85 -2.98 -2.38 2.95
CA LEU A 85 -3.33 -1.47 4.04
C LEU A 85 -3.29 -0.04 3.52
N LEU A 86 -4.30 0.75 3.89
CA LEU A 86 -4.29 2.19 3.75
C LEU A 86 -4.06 2.79 5.14
N LEU A 87 -2.99 3.55 5.26
CA LEU A 87 -2.55 4.17 6.51
C LEU A 87 -2.66 5.68 6.40
N SER A 88 -3.00 6.35 7.50
CA SER A 88 -3.04 7.80 7.54
C SER A 88 -2.60 8.35 8.90
N SER A 89 -1.88 9.47 8.86
CA SER A 89 -1.48 10.26 10.02
C SER A 89 -1.53 11.74 9.69
N ASN A 90 -1.74 12.58 10.71
CA ASN A 90 -1.56 14.01 10.55
C ASN A 90 -0.07 14.40 10.49
N ALA A 91 0.22 15.63 10.07
CA ALA A 91 1.57 16.14 9.95
C ALA A 91 2.24 16.39 11.32
N GLU A 92 1.44 16.63 12.37
CA GLU A 92 1.92 16.69 13.75
C GLU A 92 2.41 15.32 14.26
N GLY A 93 1.84 14.23 13.74
CA GLY A 93 2.24 12.85 14.05
C GLY A 93 1.63 12.26 15.32
N ASP A 94 0.81 13.03 16.03
CA ASP A 94 0.11 12.60 17.25
C ASP A 94 -1.22 11.88 16.96
N PHE A 95 -1.76 12.03 15.75
CA PHE A 95 -3.01 11.41 15.34
C PHE A 95 -2.81 10.42 14.18
N LYS A 96 -3.32 9.20 14.38
CA LYS A 96 -3.31 8.11 13.38
C LYS A 96 -4.71 7.55 13.23
N LEU A 97 -5.20 7.48 12.00
CA LEU A 97 -6.49 6.86 11.73
C LEU A 97 -6.43 5.35 11.90
N LYS A 98 -7.60 4.77 12.19
CA LYS A 98 -7.80 3.32 12.13
C LYS A 98 -7.44 2.83 10.70
N PRO A 99 -6.45 1.93 10.55
CA PRO A 99 -6.05 1.45 9.23
C PRO A 99 -7.20 0.78 8.47
N LEU A 100 -7.29 1.03 7.17
CA LEU A 100 -8.17 0.27 6.28
C LEU A 100 -7.39 -0.92 5.71
N LEU A 101 -7.97 -2.11 5.85
CA LEU A 101 -7.44 -3.36 5.32
C LEU A 101 -8.32 -3.84 4.18
N VAL A 102 -7.72 -4.01 3.00
CA VAL A 102 -8.37 -4.58 1.82
C VAL A 102 -7.78 -5.96 1.51
N SER A 103 -8.64 -6.98 1.60
CA SER A 103 -8.31 -8.37 1.29
C SER A 103 -8.94 -8.80 -0.04
N TRP A 104 -8.38 -9.84 -0.66
CA TRP A 104 -9.01 -10.50 -1.81
C TRP A 104 -10.39 -11.07 -1.45
N LEU A 105 -10.44 -11.78 -0.32
CA LEU A 105 -11.66 -12.41 0.17
C LEU A 105 -12.26 -11.59 1.32
N GLU A 106 -13.58 -11.45 1.31
CA GLU A 106 -14.33 -10.85 2.41
C GLU A 106 -14.11 -11.62 3.71
N ASN A 107 -14.12 -12.95 3.67
CA ASN A 107 -13.88 -13.81 4.83
C ASN A 107 -12.80 -14.85 4.49
N PRO A 108 -11.51 -14.51 4.64
CA PRO A 108 -10.44 -15.48 4.42
C PRO A 108 -10.57 -16.66 5.38
N ARG A 109 -10.33 -17.88 4.89
CA ARG A 109 -10.44 -19.11 5.72
C ARG A 109 -9.54 -19.06 6.95
N VAL A 110 -8.41 -18.37 6.89
CA VAL A 110 -7.48 -18.20 8.02
C VAL A 110 -8.11 -17.43 9.19
N PHE A 111 -9.14 -16.62 8.93
CA PHE A 111 -9.88 -15.88 9.95
C PHE A 111 -11.21 -16.53 10.33
N LYS A 112 -11.45 -17.78 9.94
CA LYS A 112 -12.68 -18.49 10.33
C LYS A 112 -12.75 -18.61 11.86
N GLY A 113 -13.84 -18.12 12.45
CA GLY A 113 -14.04 -18.11 13.90
C GLY A 113 -13.50 -16.87 14.62
N TYR A 114 -12.83 -15.95 13.92
CA TYR A 114 -12.43 -14.66 14.46
C TYR A 114 -13.48 -13.59 14.16
N SER A 115 -13.83 -12.78 15.17
CA SER A 115 -14.66 -11.61 14.95
C SER A 115 -13.87 -10.52 14.23
N LYS A 116 -14.42 -10.01 13.12
CA LYS A 116 -13.88 -8.85 12.41
C LYS A 116 -13.90 -7.56 13.23
N ALA A 117 -14.66 -7.53 14.33
CA ALA A 117 -14.69 -6.40 15.25
C ALA A 117 -13.46 -6.36 16.18
N PHE A 118 -12.72 -7.46 16.30
CA PHE A 118 -11.57 -7.56 17.21
C PHE A 118 -10.32 -6.82 16.73
N PRO A 119 -9.85 -6.96 15.47
CA PRO A 119 -8.67 -6.22 15.04
C PRO A 119 -8.97 -4.71 14.93
N PRO A 120 -8.00 -3.83 15.27
CA PRO A 120 -8.15 -2.38 15.17
C PRO A 120 -8.03 -1.89 13.72
N VAL A 121 -8.70 -2.56 12.77
CA VAL A 121 -8.70 -2.21 11.35
C VAL A 121 -10.14 -2.11 10.82
N ILE A 122 -10.32 -1.32 9.76
CA ILE A 122 -11.55 -1.28 8.97
C ILE A 122 -11.38 -2.35 7.89
N TRP A 123 -12.25 -3.35 7.88
CA TRP A 123 -12.13 -4.48 6.95
C TRP A 123 -12.98 -4.26 5.71
N LYS A 124 -12.38 -4.37 4.52
CA LYS A 124 -13.06 -4.38 3.23
C LYS A 124 -12.47 -5.48 2.34
N SER A 125 -13.18 -5.85 1.27
CA SER A 125 -12.65 -6.76 0.25
C SER A 125 -12.81 -6.24 -1.17
N ASN A 126 -11.88 -6.65 -2.02
CA ASN A 126 -11.85 -6.36 -3.45
C ASN A 126 -11.16 -7.53 -4.17
N PRO A 127 -11.69 -8.05 -5.30
CA PRO A 127 -11.04 -9.10 -6.10
C PRO A 127 -9.55 -8.87 -6.42
N GLN A 128 -9.12 -7.61 -6.56
CA GLN A 128 -7.73 -7.25 -6.83
C GLN A 128 -6.88 -7.04 -5.56
N ALA A 129 -7.53 -7.03 -4.38
CA ALA A 129 -6.95 -6.72 -3.08
C ALA A 129 -6.29 -5.33 -2.99
N TRP A 130 -6.74 -4.35 -3.78
CA TRP A 130 -6.26 -2.94 -3.78
C TRP A 130 -7.39 -2.01 -3.34
N VAL A 131 -7.05 -0.81 -2.85
CA VAL A 131 -8.07 0.22 -2.59
C VAL A 131 -8.59 0.74 -3.92
N ASN A 132 -9.88 0.51 -4.21
CA ASN A 132 -10.53 1.11 -5.36
C ASN A 132 -11.22 2.42 -4.95
N LYS A 133 -11.69 3.20 -5.93
CA LYS A 133 -12.36 4.48 -5.71
C LYS A 133 -13.50 4.40 -4.70
N ASN A 134 -14.40 3.42 -4.84
CA ASN A 134 -15.57 3.29 -3.97
C ASN A 134 -15.17 2.99 -2.52
N ILE A 135 -14.19 2.11 -2.32
CA ILE A 135 -13.65 1.78 -0.99
C ILE A 135 -12.98 3.02 -0.38
N PHE A 136 -12.24 3.78 -1.18
CA PHE A 136 -11.58 5.00 -0.73
C PHE A 136 -12.60 6.07 -0.33
N GLU A 137 -13.60 6.36 -1.18
CA GLU A 137 -14.64 7.35 -0.89
C GLU A 137 -15.46 6.97 0.34
N ASP A 138 -15.83 5.70 0.49
CA ASP A 138 -16.51 5.20 1.69
C ASP A 138 -15.65 5.41 2.94
N TRP A 139 -14.36 5.06 2.87
CA TRP A 139 -13.44 5.26 3.99
C TRP A 139 -13.23 6.74 4.32
N PHE A 140 -13.05 7.56 3.30
CA PHE A 140 -12.80 8.99 3.41
C PHE A 140 -13.96 9.70 4.12
N ASN A 141 -15.19 9.47 3.64
CA ASN A 141 -16.37 10.15 4.15
C ASN A 141 -16.76 9.70 5.56
N HIS A 142 -16.59 8.42 5.89
CA HIS A 142 -17.03 7.89 7.19
C HIS A 142 -15.98 8.01 8.30
N TYR A 143 -14.69 7.98 7.97
CA TYR A 143 -13.63 7.91 9.00
C TYR A 143 -12.76 9.15 9.02
N LEU A 144 -12.38 9.70 7.87
CA LEU A 144 -11.47 10.84 7.83
C LEU A 144 -12.21 12.18 8.01
N CYS A 145 -13.32 12.38 7.28
CA CYS A 145 -14.14 13.60 7.41
C CYS A 145 -14.75 13.80 8.80
N GLN A 146 -15.03 12.72 9.54
CA GLN A 146 -15.55 12.82 10.90
C GLN A 146 -14.51 13.33 11.91
N VAL A 147 -13.24 13.01 11.67
CA VAL A 147 -12.13 13.38 12.55
C VAL A 147 -11.66 14.81 12.26
N SER A 148 -11.70 15.25 11.01
CA SER A 148 -11.29 16.60 10.61
C SER A 148 -12.26 17.71 11.02
N GLY A 149 -13.42 17.36 11.60
CA GLY A 149 -14.54 18.29 11.76
C GLY A 149 -15.12 18.70 10.40
N ALA A 150 -16.26 19.39 10.40
CA ALA A 150 -16.98 19.84 9.21
C ALA A 150 -16.20 20.92 8.39
N ILE A 151 -15.02 20.58 7.89
CA ILE A 151 -14.26 21.35 6.90
C ILE A 151 -14.13 20.47 5.66
N ALA A 152 -15.29 20.23 5.05
CA ALA A 152 -15.39 19.77 3.68
C ALA A 152 -14.92 20.90 2.76
N SER A 153 -13.62 20.95 2.45
CA SER A 153 -13.19 21.47 1.15
C SER A 153 -11.79 21.07 0.73
N THR A 154 -10.80 20.97 1.63
CA THR A 154 -9.43 20.72 1.13
C THR A 154 -8.55 20.03 2.17
N THR A 155 -8.81 18.76 2.45
CA THR A 155 -7.73 17.91 2.97
C THR A 155 -6.86 17.52 1.77
N ILE A 156 -5.59 17.93 1.78
CA ILE A 156 -4.65 17.60 0.70
C ILE A 156 -4.23 16.15 0.86
N PHE A 157 -4.74 15.29 -0.03
CA PHE A 157 -4.30 13.90 -0.12
C PHE A 157 -3.16 13.76 -1.11
N HIS A 158 -2.05 13.20 -0.65
CA HIS A 158 -1.06 12.65 -1.56
C HIS A 158 -1.24 11.14 -1.64
N LEU A 159 -2.01 10.65 -2.63
CA LEU A 159 -1.93 9.24 -3.01
C LEU A 159 -0.64 9.05 -3.81
N LYS A 160 0.34 8.34 -3.24
CA LYS A 160 1.40 7.74 -4.06
C LYS A 160 0.80 6.55 -4.79
N HIS A 161 0.35 6.76 -6.02
CA HIS A 161 0.24 5.64 -6.95
C HIS A 161 1.65 5.11 -7.22
N CYS A 162 2.01 4.01 -6.56
CA CYS A 162 3.18 3.19 -6.89
C CYS A 162 2.83 2.15 -7.95
#